data_AF-A0A147HTQ8-F1
#
_entry.id   AF-A0A147HTQ8-F1
#
_cell.length_a   1.000
_cell.length_b   1.000
_cell.length_c   1.000
_cell.angle_alpha   90.00
_cell.angle_beta   90.00
_cell.angle_gamma   90.00
#
_symmetry.space_group_name_H-M   'P 1'
#
loop_
_entity.id
_entity.type
_entity.pdbx_description
1 polymer ?
#
loop_
_entity_poly.entity_id
_entity_poly.type
_entity_poly.pdbx_seq_one_letter_code
_entity_poly.pdbx_strand_id
1 'polypeptide(L)'
;MRWRSLIAILCVGASAPAVGQCYRDGLPCVTTTWIKQTDVTLDASGNATWSFDPADPPPVVPAIVHLPRAADATNPIICNWMSRSTTSVTVHCWRTNLSGLLGALFSGSIAGSQVTLVARAIP
;
A
#
# COMPACT_ATOMS: atom_id res chain seq x y z
N MET A 1 -40.11 -7.04 63.10
CA MET A 1 -39.89 -8.47 62.81
C MET A 1 -39.89 -8.67 61.29
N ARG A 2 -38.84 -9.34 60.76
CA ARG A 2 -38.70 -9.97 59.42
C ARG A 2 -38.63 -8.98 58.24
N TRP A 3 -37.46 -8.67 57.68
CA TRP A 3 -36.55 -9.49 56.86
C TRP A 3 -37.25 -10.13 55.65
N ARG A 4 -36.93 -9.63 54.45
CA ARG A 4 -36.68 -10.42 53.22
C ARG A 4 -36.01 -9.55 52.15
N SER A 5 -34.73 -9.86 51.92
CA SER A 5 -33.92 -9.48 50.79
C SER A 5 -34.55 -9.95 49.47
N LEU A 6 -34.31 -9.24 48.36
CA LEU A 6 -34.09 -9.85 47.05
C LEU A 6 -33.37 -8.85 46.12
N ILE A 7 -32.20 -9.31 45.67
CA ILE A 7 -31.30 -8.71 44.69
C ILE A 7 -31.94 -8.86 43.30
N ALA A 8 -31.91 -7.80 42.49
CA ALA A 8 -32.09 -7.90 41.05
C ALA A 8 -30.95 -7.15 40.35
N ILE A 9 -30.01 -7.94 39.84
CA ILE A 9 -28.99 -7.58 38.86
C ILE A 9 -29.68 -7.54 37.48
N LEU A 10 -29.42 -6.50 36.68
CA LEU A 10 -29.47 -6.40 35.20
C LEU A 10 -29.72 -4.91 34.85
N CYS A 11 -29.05 -4.20 33.95
CA CYS A 11 -28.16 -4.54 32.86
C CYS A 11 -27.04 -3.49 32.79
N VAL A 12 -25.78 -3.92 32.66
CA VAL A 12 -24.75 -3.07 32.07
C VAL A 12 -25.20 -2.83 30.64
N GLY A 13 -25.60 -1.59 30.34
CA GLY A 13 -25.91 -1.17 28.98
C GLY A 13 -24.71 -1.49 28.10
N ALA A 14 -24.94 -2.39 27.15
CA ALA A 14 -24.00 -2.70 26.10
C ALA A 14 -23.61 -1.39 25.40
N SER A 15 -22.39 -0.93 25.63
CA SER A 15 -21.76 0.04 24.75
C SER A 15 -21.52 -0.70 23.43
N ALA A 16 -22.49 -0.61 22.52
CA ALA A 16 -22.25 -0.92 21.12
C ALA A 16 -21.03 -0.07 20.68
N PRO A 17 -20.07 -0.63 19.93
CA PRO A 17 -19.07 0.21 19.29
C PRO A 17 -19.86 1.13 18.36
N ALA A 18 -19.82 2.43 18.65
CA ALA A 18 -20.20 3.44 17.70
C ALA A 18 -19.35 3.18 16.44
N VAL A 19 -19.97 2.66 15.38
CA VAL A 19 -19.46 2.78 14.03
C VAL A 19 -19.49 4.27 13.70
N GLY A 20 -18.44 4.98 14.14
CA GLY A 20 -18.23 6.38 13.85
C GLY A 20 -18.16 6.56 12.34
N GLN A 21 -19.24 7.08 11.76
CA GLN A 21 -19.28 7.48 10.37
C GLN A 21 -18.33 8.66 10.18
N CYS A 22 -17.25 8.44 9.43
CA CYS A 22 -16.23 9.43 9.08
C CYS A 22 -16.75 10.43 8.04
N TYR A 23 -17.70 11.29 8.44
CA TYR A 23 -18.09 12.46 7.66
C TYR A 23 -17.10 13.59 7.97
N ARG A 24 -16.19 13.88 7.03
CA ARG A 24 -15.37 15.09 7.09
C ARG A 24 -15.78 15.96 5.90
N ASP A 25 -16.18 17.20 6.18
CA ASP A 25 -16.38 18.25 5.18
C ASP A 25 -17.40 17.96 4.06
N GLY A 26 -18.54 17.32 4.39
CA GLY A 26 -19.65 17.16 3.43
C GLY A 26 -19.44 16.11 2.33
N LEU A 27 -18.31 15.39 2.37
CA LEU A 27 -18.02 14.28 1.47
C LEU A 27 -18.42 12.95 2.12
N PRO A 28 -19.11 12.04 1.39
CA PRO A 28 -19.44 10.73 1.91
C PRO A 28 -18.16 9.97 2.28
N CYS A 29 -18.19 9.24 3.39
CA CYS A 29 -17.06 8.41 3.82
C CYS A 29 -16.84 7.32 2.76
N VAL A 30 -15.79 7.45 1.96
CA VAL A 30 -15.47 6.44 0.95
C VAL A 30 -14.84 5.23 1.65
N THR A 31 -15.63 4.19 1.89
CA THR A 31 -15.18 2.92 2.44
C THR A 31 -14.59 2.01 1.37
N THR A 32 -13.62 2.50 0.60
CA THR A 32 -12.79 1.67 -0.27
C THR A 32 -11.32 1.92 0.03
N THR A 33 -10.85 1.41 1.17
CA THR A 33 -9.41 1.26 1.41
C THR A 33 -8.90 0.02 0.69
N TRP A 34 -9.04 -0.02 -0.64
CA TRP A 34 -8.32 -0.99 -1.44
C TRP A 34 -6.86 -0.56 -1.47
N ILE A 35 -6.02 -1.27 -0.71
CA ILE A 35 -4.59 -1.06 -0.62
C ILE A 35 -3.93 -2.41 -0.79
N LYS A 36 -2.97 -2.50 -1.71
CA LYS A 36 -2.16 -3.68 -1.93
C LYS A 36 -0.70 -3.30 -1.92
N GLN A 37 0.13 -4.21 -1.45
CA GLN A 37 1.58 -4.09 -1.49
C GLN A 37 2.15 -5.37 -2.11
N THR A 38 3.19 -5.22 -2.92
CA THR A 38 3.94 -6.35 -3.45
C THR A 38 5.40 -5.99 -3.56
N ASP A 39 6.27 -7.00 -3.49
CA ASP A 39 7.64 -6.89 -3.95
C ASP A 39 7.70 -7.35 -5.41
N VAL A 40 8.41 -6.61 -6.26
CA VAL A 40 8.68 -7.00 -7.64
C VAL A 40 10.17 -6.99 -7.91
N THR A 41 10.60 -7.92 -8.76
CA THR A 41 11.99 -8.02 -9.21
C THR A 41 12.17 -7.26 -10.51
N LEU A 42 13.19 -6.40 -10.57
CA LEU A 42 13.51 -5.64 -11.77
C LEU A 42 14.19 -6.50 -12.83
N ASP A 43 13.81 -6.31 -14.08
CA ASP A 43 14.47 -6.93 -15.23
C ASP A 43 15.83 -6.26 -15.56
N ALA A 44 16.50 -6.76 -16.60
CA ALA A 44 17.78 -6.22 -17.06
C ALA A 44 17.76 -4.73 -17.40
N SER A 45 16.58 -4.21 -17.75
CA SER A 45 16.34 -2.81 -18.14
C SER A 45 15.79 -1.98 -16.98
N GLY A 46 15.67 -2.53 -15.77
CA GLY A 46 15.09 -1.81 -14.63
C GLY A 46 13.57 -1.74 -14.63
N ASN A 47 12.88 -2.55 -15.43
CA ASN A 47 11.43 -2.58 -15.46
C ASN A 47 10.86 -3.68 -14.58
N ALA A 48 9.64 -3.47 -14.07
CA ALA A 48 8.84 -4.53 -13.49
C ALA A 48 7.36 -4.31 -13.79
N THR A 49 6.63 -5.41 -13.94
CA THR A 49 5.17 -5.40 -14.09
C THR A 49 4.54 -6.17 -12.94
N TRP A 50 3.58 -5.53 -12.29
CA TRP A 50 2.71 -6.13 -11.28
C TRP A 50 1.31 -6.27 -11.85
N SER A 51 0.82 -7.51 -11.94
CA SER A 51 -0.58 -7.80 -12.30
C SER A 51 -1.44 -7.95 -11.05
N PHE A 52 -2.63 -7.37 -11.07
CA PHE A 52 -3.60 -7.52 -9.99
C PHE A 52 -4.39 -8.81 -10.12
N ASP A 53 -4.82 -9.35 -8.98
CA ASP A 53 -5.68 -10.52 -8.94
C ASP A 53 -7.08 -10.15 -9.50
N PRO A 54 -7.56 -10.82 -10.57
CA PRO A 54 -8.89 -10.56 -11.11
C PRO A 54 -10.03 -10.88 -10.12
N ALA A 55 -9.79 -11.68 -9.07
CA ALA A 55 -10.76 -11.94 -8.02
C ALA A 55 -10.85 -10.81 -6.97
N ASP A 56 -9.86 -9.92 -6.92
CA ASP A 56 -9.82 -8.75 -6.04
C ASP A 56 -9.24 -7.52 -6.78
N PRO A 57 -9.94 -7.06 -7.84
CA PRO A 57 -9.43 -6.00 -8.68
C PRO A 57 -9.56 -4.63 -7.97
N PRO A 58 -8.64 -3.70 -8.27
CA PRO A 58 -8.80 -2.30 -7.89
C PRO A 58 -10.16 -1.74 -8.37
N PRO A 59 -10.90 -1.01 -7.53
CA PRO A 59 -12.20 -0.42 -7.91
C PRO A 59 -12.05 0.73 -8.94
N VAL A 60 -10.87 1.35 -8.99
CA VAL A 60 -10.48 2.41 -9.93
C VAL A 60 -9.00 2.24 -10.27
N VAL A 61 -8.51 2.96 -11.30
CA VAL A 61 -7.07 2.97 -11.60
C VAL A 61 -6.28 3.43 -10.37
N PRO A 62 -5.38 2.60 -9.82
CA PRO A 62 -4.75 2.89 -8.54
C PRO A 62 -3.62 3.92 -8.65
N ALA A 63 -3.41 4.65 -7.56
CA ALA A 63 -2.18 5.40 -7.35
C ALA A 63 -1.08 4.47 -6.83
N ILE A 64 0.13 4.62 -7.38
CA ILE A 64 1.28 3.73 -7.12
C ILE A 64 2.40 4.52 -6.48
N VAL A 65 2.99 3.95 -5.43
CA VAL A 65 4.14 4.52 -4.72
C VAL A 65 5.20 3.44 -4.55
N HIS A 66 6.45 3.80 -4.77
CA HIS A 66 7.61 3.00 -4.41
C HIS A 66 7.97 3.24 -2.94
N LEU A 67 8.06 2.18 -2.16
CA LEU A 67 8.55 2.22 -0.78
C LEU A 67 10.03 1.83 -0.77
N PRO A 68 10.95 2.77 -0.44
CA PRO A 68 12.36 2.45 -0.33
C PRO A 68 12.60 1.42 0.79
N ARG A 69 13.37 0.37 0.51
CA ARG A 69 13.88 -0.58 1.50
C ARG A 69 15.20 -0.09 2.09
N ALA A 70 15.64 -0.70 3.19
CA ALA A 70 16.91 -0.35 3.84
C ALA A 70 18.14 -0.43 2.88
N ALA A 71 18.08 -1.28 1.85
CA ALA A 71 19.11 -1.38 0.82
C ALA A 71 19.19 -0.13 -0.10
N ASP A 72 18.10 0.64 -0.21
CA ASP A 72 18.05 1.88 -0.98
C ASP A 72 18.74 3.05 -0.26
N ALA A 73 19.06 2.92 1.03
CA ALA A 73 19.73 3.98 1.79
C ALA A 73 21.16 4.24 1.31
N THR A 74 21.86 3.21 0.83
CA THR A 74 23.26 3.30 0.38
C THR A 74 23.35 3.58 -1.13
N ASN A 75 22.39 3.10 -1.92
CA ASN A 75 22.30 3.29 -3.36
C ASN A 75 20.82 3.52 -3.74
N PRO A 76 20.32 4.77 -3.69
CA PRO A 76 18.90 5.06 -3.84
C PRO A 76 18.38 4.68 -5.21
N ILE A 77 17.42 3.75 -5.20
CA ILE A 77 16.60 3.39 -6.36
C ILE A 77 15.34 4.25 -6.32
N ILE A 78 15.05 4.92 -7.44
CA ILE A 78 13.80 5.64 -7.65
C ILE A 78 13.05 4.93 -8.76
N CYS A 79 11.76 4.70 -8.54
CA CYS A 79 10.87 4.11 -9.51
C CYS A 79 9.81 5.11 -9.95
N ASN A 80 9.55 5.15 -11.25
CA ASN A 80 8.40 5.84 -11.81
C ASN A 80 7.49 4.84 -12.52
N TRP A 81 6.19 5.10 -12.50
CA TRP A 81 5.25 4.27 -13.25
C TRP A 81 5.33 4.63 -14.74
N MET A 82 5.31 3.61 -15.59
CA MET A 82 5.21 3.77 -17.04
C MET A 82 3.76 3.61 -17.51
N SER A 83 3.02 2.69 -16.92
CA SER A 83 1.62 2.43 -17.23
C SER A 83 0.87 1.92 -16.01
N ARG A 84 -0.43 2.21 -15.94
CA ARG A 84 -1.32 1.81 -14.83
C ARG A 84 -2.73 1.58 -15.35
N SER A 85 -3.34 0.49 -14.93
CA SER A 85 -4.73 0.14 -15.20
C SER A 85 -5.36 -0.51 -13.97
N THR A 86 -6.61 -0.94 -14.08
CA THR A 86 -7.28 -1.78 -13.07
C THR A 86 -6.80 -3.24 -13.10
N THR A 87 -5.90 -3.62 -14.02
CA THR A 87 -5.42 -5.00 -14.16
C THR A 87 -3.92 -5.13 -13.95
N SER A 88 -3.14 -4.07 -14.18
CA SER A 88 -1.70 -4.10 -13.98
C SER A 88 -1.08 -2.71 -13.81
N VAL A 89 0.16 -2.72 -13.34
CA VAL A 89 1.06 -1.57 -13.23
C VAL A 89 2.42 -1.98 -13.77
N THR A 90 3.01 -1.14 -14.60
CA THR A 90 4.40 -1.28 -14.99
C THR A 90 5.19 -0.09 -14.46
N VAL A 91 6.36 -0.38 -13.86
CA VAL A 91 7.30 0.62 -13.34
C VAL A 91 8.64 0.50 -14.05
N HIS A 92 9.36 1.62 -14.11
CA HIS A 92 10.76 1.68 -14.46
C HIS A 92 11.52 2.33 -13.32
N CYS A 93 12.59 1.68 -12.88
CA CYS A 93 13.42 2.14 -11.77
C CYS A 93 14.83 2.43 -12.24
N TRP A 94 15.49 3.39 -11.61
CA TRP A 94 16.89 3.73 -11.87
C TRP A 94 17.56 4.28 -10.61
N ARG A 95 18.90 4.31 -10.60
CA ARG A 95 19.67 4.92 -9.52
C ARG A 95 19.85 6.42 -9.77
N THR A 96 19.82 7.22 -8.71
CA THR A 96 19.80 8.69 -8.83
C THR A 96 21.05 9.42 -8.35
N ASN A 97 21.92 8.80 -7.56
CA ASN A 97 23.21 9.39 -7.22
C ASN A 97 24.22 9.19 -8.36
N LEU A 98 25.13 10.15 -8.55
CA LEU A 98 26.21 10.05 -9.55
C LEU A 98 27.05 8.78 -9.33
N SER A 99 27.22 8.36 -8.08
CA SER A 99 27.83 7.08 -7.70
C SER A 99 26.99 5.84 -8.05
N GLY A 100 25.67 5.95 -8.18
CA GLY A 100 24.79 4.88 -8.64
C GLY A 100 24.57 4.88 -10.15
N LEU A 101 24.74 6.03 -10.83
CA LEU A 101 24.83 6.15 -12.29
C LEU A 101 26.18 5.65 -12.80
N LEU A 102 27.28 6.12 -12.21
CA LEU A 102 28.62 5.56 -12.45
C LEU A 102 28.74 4.16 -11.85
N GLY A 103 28.03 3.88 -10.75
CA GLY A 103 27.85 2.54 -10.22
C GLY A 103 27.03 1.65 -11.14
N ALA A 104 26.15 2.12 -12.01
CA ALA A 104 25.56 1.22 -13.00
C ALA A 104 26.64 0.73 -14.00
N LEU A 105 27.68 1.55 -14.24
CA LEU A 105 28.88 1.18 -14.99
C LEU A 105 29.88 0.31 -14.19
N PHE A 106 30.00 0.49 -12.87
CA PHE A 106 31.04 -0.19 -12.04
C PHE A 106 30.53 -1.13 -10.93
N SER A 107 29.32 -0.91 -10.41
CA SER A 107 28.60 -1.69 -9.38
C SER A 107 27.50 -2.61 -9.94
N GLY A 108 27.34 -2.65 -11.26
CA GLY A 108 26.42 -3.56 -11.95
C GLY A 108 24.99 -3.02 -12.10
N SER A 109 24.23 -3.72 -12.95
CA SER A 109 22.82 -3.41 -13.24
C SER A 109 21.95 -3.50 -11.99
N ILE A 110 20.84 -2.74 -11.97
CA ILE A 110 19.76 -2.91 -10.98
C ILE A 110 18.92 -4.16 -11.22
N ALA A 111 19.19 -4.92 -12.30
CA ALA A 111 18.59 -6.19 -12.58
C ALA A 111 18.61 -7.12 -11.36
N GLY A 112 17.48 -7.78 -11.08
CA GLY A 112 17.35 -8.66 -9.94
C GLY A 112 17.11 -7.96 -8.60
N SER A 113 17.18 -6.63 -8.54
CA SER A 113 16.82 -5.89 -7.32
C SER A 113 15.32 -6.03 -7.05
N GLN A 114 14.96 -6.19 -5.78
CA GLN A 114 13.57 -6.20 -5.35
C GLN A 114 13.15 -4.80 -4.88
N VAL A 115 12.06 -4.29 -5.46
CA VAL A 115 11.45 -3.02 -5.05
C VAL A 115 10.06 -3.28 -4.51
N THR A 116 9.68 -2.55 -3.46
CA THR A 116 8.35 -2.66 -2.85
C THR A 116 7.43 -1.61 -3.45
N LEU A 117 6.32 -2.06 -4.05
CA LEU A 117 5.29 -1.20 -4.61
C LEU A 117 4.04 -1.24 -3.75
N VAL A 118 3.41 -0.08 -3.56
CA VAL A 118 2.10 0.06 -2.92
C VAL A 118 1.13 0.65 -3.92
N ALA A 119 -0.01 -0.01 -4.09
CA ALA A 119 -1.15 0.48 -4.84
C ALA A 119 -2.28 0.87 -3.88
N ARG A 120 -2.91 2.02 -4.12
CA ARG A 120 -4.09 2.48 -3.40
C ARG A 120 -5.16 2.97 -4.37
N ALA A 121 -6.41 2.61 -4.13
CA ALA A 121 -7.54 3.27 -4.77
C ALA A 121 -7.71 4.66 -4.15
N ILE A 122 -7.68 5.71 -4.97
CA ILE A 122 -8.05 7.07 -4.54
C ILE A 122 -9.43 7.35 -5.16
N PRO A 123 -10.45 7.71 -4.35
CA PRO A 123 -11.77 8.05 -4.86
C PRO A 123 -11.78 9.27 -5.78
#